data_AF-A0A9E6AJ70-F1
#
_entry.id   AF-A0A9E6AJ70-F1
#
_cell.length_a   1.000
_cell.length_b   1.000
_cell.length_c   1.000
_cell.angle_alpha   90.00
_cell.angle_beta   90.00
_cell.angle_gamma   90.00
#
_symmetry.space_group_name_H-M   'P 1'
#
loop_
_entity.id
_entity.type
_entity.pdbx_description
1 polymer ?
#
loop_
_entity_poly.entity_id
_entity_poly.type
_entity_poly.pdbx_seq_one_letter_code
_entity_poly.pdbx_strand_id
1 'polypeptide(L)'
;MAALNARRWPFLAFATTWLVFSVACGGPPARTARPSKPLDDRRAEDVIARAIADQRVQPVRGRTIELPGGKALRVDVAVAGHLYGVSYISKNEASMMAGSLPKRNPRMADALQLVHGVGEDASARVILLYADDYRYDGDQGNDRESSSIAAERKLARDVRDFIVQAQAQKWP
;
A
#
# COMPACT_ATOMS: atom_id res chain seq x y z
N MET A 1 2.34 14.71 96.94
CA MET A 1 1.03 14.75 96.24
C MET A 1 1.26 14.06 94.89
N ALA A 2 1.04 12.74 94.80
CA ALA A 2 -0.20 12.09 94.32
C ALA A 2 -0.49 12.45 92.84
N ALA A 3 -0.66 11.56 91.87
CA ALA A 3 -0.83 10.10 91.86
C ALA A 3 -0.40 9.51 90.51
N LEU A 4 0.01 8.24 90.52
CA LEU A 4 0.10 7.37 89.35
C LEU A 4 -1.27 7.22 88.69
N ASN A 5 -1.34 7.20 87.36
CA ASN A 5 -2.45 6.54 86.69
C ASN A 5 -1.97 5.79 85.45
N ALA A 6 -1.90 4.47 85.61
CA ALA A 6 -1.63 3.52 84.55
C ALA A 6 -2.89 3.31 83.70
N ARG A 7 -2.74 3.31 82.38
CA ARG A 7 -3.76 2.75 81.49
C ARG A 7 -3.10 1.81 80.49
N ARG A 8 -3.10 0.53 80.89
CA ARG A 8 -2.90 -0.64 80.03
C ARG A 8 -4.06 -0.69 79.04
N TRP A 9 -3.78 -0.68 77.74
CA TRP A 9 -4.74 -1.07 76.73
C TRP A 9 -4.26 -2.35 76.02
N PRO A 10 -5.13 -3.37 75.93
CA PRO A 10 -4.76 -4.68 75.43
C PRO A 10 -4.72 -4.71 73.91
N PHE A 11 -3.83 -5.59 73.42
CA PHE A 11 -3.93 -6.32 72.17
C PHE A 11 -5.38 -6.51 71.69
N LEU A 12 -5.63 -6.17 70.43
CA LEU A 12 -6.53 -6.93 69.56
C LEU A 12 -6.16 -6.64 68.11
N ALA A 13 -5.43 -7.60 67.54
CA ALA A 13 -5.20 -7.74 66.12
C ALA A 13 -6.55 -7.96 65.42
N PHE A 14 -6.88 -7.12 64.44
CA PHE A 14 -7.91 -7.44 63.45
C PHE A 14 -7.27 -7.47 62.08
N ALA A 15 -7.44 -8.64 61.47
CA ALA A 15 -6.78 -9.09 60.27
C ALA A 15 -7.16 -8.27 59.03
N THR A 16 -6.10 -7.85 58.35
CA THR A 16 -5.91 -7.64 56.92
C THR A 16 -7.09 -8.03 56.03
N THR A 17 -7.83 -7.02 55.58
CA THR A 17 -8.77 -7.11 54.44
C THR A 17 -8.17 -6.34 53.28
N TRP A 18 -7.59 -7.04 52.30
CA TRP A 18 -7.35 -6.51 50.94
C TRP A 18 -7.57 -7.68 49.95
N LEU A 19 -8.84 -7.88 49.58
CA LEU A 19 -9.21 -8.78 48.48
C LEU A 19 -8.98 -7.99 47.17
N VAL A 20 -7.83 -8.20 46.53
CA VAL A 20 -7.49 -7.64 45.22
C VAL A 20 -8.37 -8.33 44.17
N PHE A 21 -9.38 -7.61 43.67
CA PHE A 21 -10.13 -8.02 42.47
C PHE A 21 -9.20 -7.90 41.26
N SER A 22 -8.62 -9.02 40.84
CA SER A 22 -7.98 -9.14 39.53
C SER A 22 -9.07 -9.07 38.45
N VAL A 23 -9.33 -7.87 37.94
CA VAL A 23 -10.01 -7.71 36.64
C VAL A 23 -9.05 -8.28 35.60
N ALA A 24 -9.19 -9.58 35.31
CA ALA A 24 -8.59 -10.19 34.15
C ALA A 24 -9.23 -9.54 32.92
N CYS A 25 -8.58 -8.51 32.41
CA CYS A 25 -8.80 -8.01 31.06
C CYS A 25 -8.46 -9.14 30.08
N GLY A 26 -9.44 -10.01 29.82
CA GLY A 26 -9.45 -10.89 28.64
C GLY A 26 -9.54 -9.99 27.41
N GLY A 27 -8.38 -9.51 26.95
CA GLY A 27 -8.27 -8.83 25.67
C GLY A 27 -8.80 -9.75 24.57
N PRO A 28 -9.31 -9.18 23.45
CA PRO A 28 -9.75 -9.97 22.32
C PRO A 28 -8.67 -10.99 21.93
N PRO A 29 -9.04 -12.23 21.54
CA PRO A 29 -8.07 -13.24 21.14
C PRO A 29 -7.16 -12.67 20.04
N ALA A 30 -5.86 -12.97 20.14
CA ALA A 30 -4.88 -12.56 19.14
C ALA A 30 -5.34 -13.04 17.76
N ARG A 31 -5.74 -12.09 16.90
CA ARG A 31 -6.14 -12.39 15.53
C ARG A 31 -4.92 -12.90 14.80
N THR A 32 -5.02 -14.08 14.21
CA THR A 32 -3.97 -14.64 13.36
C THR A 32 -3.91 -13.79 12.10
N ALA A 33 -2.81 -13.06 11.89
CA ALA A 33 -2.63 -12.22 10.72
C ALA A 33 -2.79 -13.06 9.45
N ARG A 34 -3.79 -12.73 8.61
CA ARG A 34 -3.91 -13.37 7.30
C ARG A 34 -2.83 -12.83 6.36
N PRO A 35 -2.34 -13.66 5.42
CA PRO A 35 -1.41 -13.18 4.41
C PRO A 35 -2.05 -12.03 3.64
N SER A 36 -1.33 -10.91 3.54
CA SER A 36 -1.75 -9.77 2.72
C SER A 36 -1.88 -10.19 1.26
N LYS A 37 -2.73 -9.50 0.50
CA LYS A 37 -2.98 -9.77 -0.92
C LYS A 37 -2.76 -8.49 -1.73
N PRO A 38 -2.22 -8.59 -2.97
CA PRO A 38 -2.18 -7.44 -3.87
C PRO A 38 -3.61 -7.05 -4.29
N LEU A 39 -3.77 -5.80 -4.74
CA LEU A 39 -4.94 -5.42 -5.53
C LEU A 39 -5.06 -6.31 -6.77
N ASP A 40 -6.29 -6.64 -7.15
CA ASP A 40 -6.52 -7.37 -8.39
C ASP A 40 -6.31 -6.45 -9.60
N ASP A 41 -5.82 -7.01 -10.70
CA ASP A 41 -5.40 -6.26 -11.89
C ASP A 41 -6.54 -5.38 -12.43
N ARG A 42 -7.78 -5.91 -12.50
CA ARG A 42 -8.95 -5.14 -12.96
C ARG A 42 -9.26 -3.96 -12.06
N ARG A 43 -9.23 -4.17 -10.74
CA ARG A 43 -9.44 -3.09 -9.77
C ARG A 43 -8.32 -2.05 -9.85
N ALA A 44 -7.08 -2.48 -10.00
CA ALA A 44 -5.95 -1.59 -10.19
C ALA A 44 -6.12 -0.74 -11.47
N GLU A 45 -6.47 -1.35 -12.60
CA GLU A 45 -6.80 -0.62 -13.84
C GLU A 45 -7.90 0.44 -13.63
N ASP A 46 -8.95 0.10 -12.90
CA ASP A 46 -10.05 1.04 -12.62
C ASP A 46 -9.62 2.19 -11.71
N VAL A 47 -8.73 1.93 -10.74
CA VAL A 47 -8.17 2.97 -9.85
C VAL A 47 -7.24 3.88 -10.64
N ILE A 48 -6.37 3.31 -11.49
CA ILE A 48 -5.44 4.06 -12.34
C ILE A 48 -6.23 4.95 -13.31
N ALA A 49 -7.24 4.41 -14.00
CA ALA A 49 -8.05 5.17 -14.94
C ALA A 49 -8.79 6.32 -14.26
N ARG A 50 -9.32 6.10 -13.04
CA ARG A 50 -9.95 7.16 -12.24
C ARG A 50 -8.94 8.24 -11.83
N ALA A 51 -7.77 7.84 -11.33
CA ALA A 51 -6.73 8.79 -10.93
C ALA A 51 -6.22 9.65 -12.11
N ILE A 52 -6.12 9.09 -13.31
CA ILE A 52 -5.81 9.82 -14.55
C ILE A 52 -6.95 10.79 -14.89
N ALA A 53 -8.20 10.33 -14.85
CA ALA A 53 -9.36 11.18 -15.14
C ALA A 53 -9.49 12.37 -14.15
N ASP A 54 -9.13 12.17 -12.87
CA ASP A 54 -9.12 13.23 -11.86
C ASP A 54 -8.12 14.36 -12.18
N GLN A 55 -7.11 14.09 -13.02
CA GLN A 55 -6.18 15.09 -13.57
C GLN A 55 -6.73 15.79 -14.83
N ARG A 56 -8.02 15.62 -15.13
CA ARG A 56 -8.72 16.21 -16.29
C ARG A 56 -8.13 15.83 -17.64
N VAL A 57 -7.51 14.65 -17.71
CA VAL A 57 -7.02 14.04 -18.96
C VAL A 57 -7.75 12.73 -19.20
N GLN A 58 -7.93 12.35 -20.47
CA GLN A 58 -8.72 11.18 -20.84
C GLN A 58 -7.87 9.90 -20.72
N PRO A 59 -8.25 8.92 -19.86
CA PRO A 59 -7.59 7.62 -19.85
C PRO A 59 -7.96 6.79 -21.08
N VAL A 60 -7.00 6.05 -21.62
CA VAL A 60 -7.14 5.08 -22.71
C VAL A 60 -6.57 3.75 -22.25
N ARG A 61 -7.33 2.66 -22.38
CA ARG A 61 -6.88 1.34 -21.91
C ARG A 61 -6.23 0.53 -23.01
N GLY A 62 -5.30 -0.35 -22.61
CA GLY A 62 -4.84 -1.46 -23.44
C GLY A 62 -4.04 -1.02 -24.67
N ARG A 63 -2.92 -0.33 -24.43
CA ARG A 63 -1.88 -0.09 -25.44
C ARG A 63 -0.73 -1.05 -25.20
N THR A 64 0.00 -1.41 -26.24
CA THR A 64 1.26 -2.16 -26.11
C THR A 64 2.42 -1.28 -26.58
N ILE A 65 3.57 -1.41 -25.95
CA ILE A 65 4.84 -0.82 -26.42
C ILE A 65 5.92 -1.88 -26.53
N GLU A 66 6.87 -1.70 -27.44
CA GLU A 66 8.06 -2.54 -27.48
C GLU A 66 9.12 -2.04 -26.49
N LEU A 67 9.68 -2.94 -25.68
CA LEU A 67 10.79 -2.66 -24.77
C LEU A 67 12.14 -3.09 -25.36
N PRO A 68 13.26 -2.53 -24.83
CA PRO A 68 14.58 -3.09 -25.09
C PRO A 68 14.62 -4.61 -24.82
N GLY A 69 15.13 -5.38 -25.79
CA GLY A 69 15.12 -6.84 -25.74
C GLY A 69 13.92 -7.50 -26.43
N GLY A 70 13.09 -6.72 -27.14
CA GLY A 70 12.05 -7.23 -28.05
C GLY A 70 10.80 -7.76 -27.35
N LYS A 71 10.66 -7.56 -26.04
CA LYS A 71 9.44 -7.90 -25.31
C LYS A 71 8.42 -6.79 -25.43
N ALA A 72 7.16 -7.16 -25.61
CA ALA A 72 6.04 -6.24 -25.63
C ALA A 72 5.52 -6.01 -24.21
N LEU A 73 5.48 -4.77 -23.76
CA LEU A 73 4.87 -4.35 -22.50
C LEU A 73 3.46 -3.83 -22.74
N ARG A 74 2.49 -4.37 -22.01
CA ARG A 74 1.14 -3.82 -21.97
C ARG A 74 1.11 -2.59 -21.06
N VAL A 75 0.74 -1.46 -21.65
CA VAL A 75 0.36 -0.24 -20.95
C VAL A 75 -1.13 -0.33 -20.64
N ASP A 76 -1.44 -0.60 -19.38
CA ASP A 76 -2.81 -0.86 -18.95
C ASP A 76 -3.69 0.37 -19.10
N VAL A 77 -3.16 1.54 -18.70
CA VAL A 77 -3.84 2.81 -18.90
C VAL A 77 -2.84 3.88 -19.37
N ALA A 78 -3.04 4.36 -20.58
CA ALA A 78 -2.35 5.49 -21.17
C ALA A 78 -3.19 6.77 -21.07
N VAL A 79 -2.57 7.92 -21.38
CA VAL A 79 -3.28 9.19 -21.52
C VAL A 79 -3.55 9.48 -22.99
N ALA A 80 -4.79 9.83 -23.33
CA ALA A 80 -5.18 10.14 -24.71
C ALA A 80 -4.37 11.30 -25.27
N GLY A 81 -3.93 11.16 -26.52
CA GLY A 81 -3.11 12.17 -27.19
C GLY A 81 -1.66 12.23 -26.71
N HIS A 82 -1.26 11.32 -25.81
CA HIS A 82 0.08 11.28 -25.24
C HIS A 82 0.76 9.91 -25.37
N LEU A 83 2.09 9.93 -25.30
CA LEU A 83 2.95 8.74 -25.32
C LEU A 83 3.43 8.40 -23.91
N TYR A 84 2.60 8.60 -22.89
CA TYR A 84 2.89 8.12 -21.55
C TYR A 84 1.69 7.44 -20.89
N GLY A 85 1.99 6.59 -19.93
CA GLY A 85 0.99 5.77 -19.27
C GLY A 85 1.53 4.98 -18.10
N VAL A 86 0.68 4.09 -17.60
CA VAL A 86 0.90 3.29 -16.41
C VAL A 86 0.71 1.83 -16.77
N SER A 87 1.59 0.98 -16.26
CA SER A 87 1.47 -0.47 -16.32
C SER A 87 1.50 -1.04 -14.91
N TYR A 88 0.45 -1.79 -14.56
CA TYR A 88 0.32 -2.48 -13.28
C TYR A 88 0.87 -3.89 -13.42
N ILE A 89 2.02 -4.15 -12.80
CA ILE A 89 2.77 -5.37 -13.03
C ILE A 89 2.44 -6.40 -11.97
N SER A 90 1.69 -7.43 -12.36
CA SER A 90 1.48 -8.61 -11.53
C SER A 90 2.79 -9.40 -11.32
N LYS A 91 2.82 -10.26 -10.30
CA LYS A 91 3.98 -11.14 -10.05
C LYS A 91 4.28 -12.07 -11.24
N ASN A 92 3.24 -12.52 -11.94
CA ASN A 92 3.38 -13.37 -13.11
C ASN A 92 4.00 -12.58 -14.28
N GLU A 93 3.51 -11.37 -14.56
CA GLU A 93 4.06 -10.51 -15.61
C GLU A 93 5.50 -10.09 -15.33
N ALA A 94 5.84 -9.75 -14.08
CA ALA A 94 7.22 -9.46 -13.70
C ALA A 94 8.16 -10.65 -14.01
N SER A 95 7.68 -11.88 -13.78
CA SER A 95 8.44 -13.09 -14.09
C SER A 95 8.58 -13.31 -15.59
N MET A 96 7.50 -13.11 -16.37
CA MET A 96 7.52 -13.24 -17.83
C MET A 96 8.39 -12.16 -18.50
N MET A 97 8.46 -10.96 -17.92
CA MET A 97 9.26 -9.85 -18.41
C MET A 97 10.66 -9.76 -17.79
N ALA A 98 11.08 -10.79 -17.04
CA ALA A 98 12.43 -10.87 -16.48
C ALA A 98 13.49 -10.62 -17.57
N GLY A 99 14.46 -9.77 -17.25
CA GLY A 99 15.52 -9.34 -18.17
C GLY A 99 15.19 -8.12 -19.03
N SER A 100 13.91 -7.79 -19.25
CA SER A 100 13.49 -6.61 -20.02
C SER A 100 13.04 -5.44 -19.14
N LEU A 101 12.65 -5.70 -17.89
CA LEU A 101 12.34 -4.66 -16.91
C LEU A 101 13.60 -4.24 -16.13
N PRO A 102 13.71 -2.95 -15.74
CA PRO A 102 14.79 -2.49 -14.90
C PRO A 102 14.80 -3.22 -13.56
N LYS A 103 15.99 -3.60 -13.08
CA LYS A 103 16.13 -4.25 -11.76
C LYS A 103 15.69 -3.29 -10.66
N ARG A 104 14.83 -3.75 -9.76
CA ARG A 104 14.45 -2.98 -8.57
C ARG A 104 15.68 -2.78 -7.68
N ASN A 105 15.90 -1.56 -7.20
CA ASN A 105 16.94 -1.25 -6.25
C ASN A 105 16.40 -1.45 -4.82
N PRO A 106 16.92 -2.40 -4.02
CA PRO A 106 16.43 -2.63 -2.66
C PRO A 106 16.58 -1.43 -1.72
N ARG A 107 17.55 -0.55 -1.99
CA ARG A 107 17.77 0.68 -1.21
C ARG A 107 16.78 1.79 -1.54
N MET A 108 16.03 1.64 -2.63
CA MET A 108 15.03 2.57 -3.10
C MET A 108 13.72 1.81 -3.32
N ALA A 109 13.28 1.07 -2.29
CA ALA A 109 12.12 0.18 -2.38
C ALA A 109 10.86 0.91 -2.87
N ASP A 110 10.71 2.19 -2.51
CA ASP A 110 9.59 3.05 -2.89
C ASP A 110 9.78 3.80 -4.21
N ALA A 111 10.94 3.69 -4.86
CA ALA A 111 11.18 4.39 -6.12
C ALA A 111 10.43 3.70 -7.27
N LEU A 112 9.46 4.43 -7.82
CA LEU A 112 8.74 4.01 -9.01
C LEU A 112 9.68 3.92 -10.21
N GLN A 113 9.52 2.87 -11.01
CA GLN A 113 10.40 2.63 -12.15
C GLN A 113 9.76 3.16 -13.42
N LEU A 114 10.52 3.93 -14.19
CA LEU A 114 10.12 4.39 -15.52
C LEU A 114 10.83 3.54 -16.57
N VAL A 115 10.10 3.13 -17.60
CA VAL A 115 10.65 2.50 -18.80
C VAL A 115 10.33 3.30 -20.05
N HIS A 116 11.19 3.14 -21.04
CA HIS A 116 11.05 3.75 -22.35
C HIS A 116 10.82 2.67 -23.39
N GLY A 117 9.97 2.97 -24.37
CA GLY A 117 9.83 2.10 -25.54
C GLY A 117 11.04 2.19 -26.48
N VAL A 118 11.04 1.36 -27.51
CA VAL A 118 12.04 1.36 -28.59
C VAL A 118 11.36 1.44 -29.96
N GLY A 119 12.13 1.71 -31.01
CA GLY A 119 11.62 1.78 -32.37
C GLY A 119 10.54 2.86 -32.52
N GLU A 120 9.36 2.48 -32.99
CA GLU A 120 8.20 3.38 -33.14
C GLU A 120 7.70 3.91 -31.78
N ASP A 121 7.98 3.19 -30.69
CA ASP A 121 7.64 3.58 -29.32
C ASP A 121 8.79 4.29 -28.58
N ALA A 122 9.85 4.74 -29.26
CA ALA A 122 11.01 5.37 -28.61
C ALA A 122 10.67 6.59 -27.72
N SER A 123 9.57 7.28 -28.02
CA SER A 123 9.07 8.40 -27.22
C SER A 123 8.12 7.97 -26.08
N ALA A 124 7.76 6.69 -26.02
CA ALA A 124 6.86 6.18 -24.99
C ALA A 124 7.53 6.19 -23.61
N ARG A 125 6.77 6.60 -22.59
CA ARG A 125 7.22 6.66 -21.19
C ARG A 125 6.19 5.98 -20.30
N VAL A 126 6.55 4.86 -19.69
CA VAL A 126 5.60 4.06 -18.91
C VAL A 126 6.13 3.87 -17.50
N ILE A 127 5.32 4.25 -16.51
CA ILE A 127 5.65 3.96 -15.11
C ILE A 127 5.17 2.54 -14.76
N LEU A 128 6.03 1.79 -14.09
CA LEU A 128 5.75 0.44 -13.63
C LEU A 128 5.31 0.49 -12.17
N LEU A 129 4.10 0.01 -11.90
CA LEU A 129 3.53 -0.08 -10.56
C LEU A 129 3.39 -1.57 -10.21
N TYR A 130 4.28 -2.10 -9.37
CA TYR A 130 4.28 -3.53 -9.06
C TYR A 130 3.19 -3.88 -8.05
N ALA A 131 2.47 -4.97 -8.29
CA ALA A 131 1.39 -5.41 -7.43
C ALA A 131 1.82 -5.64 -5.97
N ASP A 132 3.07 -6.06 -5.76
CA ASP A 132 3.64 -6.27 -4.42
C ASP A 132 3.76 -4.99 -3.59
N ASP A 133 3.67 -3.80 -4.21
CA ASP A 133 3.74 -2.50 -3.54
C ASP A 133 2.35 -1.94 -3.16
N TYR A 134 1.27 -2.66 -3.54
CA TYR A 134 -0.13 -2.25 -3.32
C TYR A 134 -0.92 -3.42 -2.72
N ARG A 135 -0.56 -3.79 -1.49
CA ARG A 135 -1.14 -4.91 -0.76
C ARG A 135 -2.07 -4.43 0.34
N TYR A 136 -3.07 -5.24 0.63
CA TYR A 136 -4.01 -5.03 1.73
C TYR A 136 -4.15 -6.30 2.56
N ASP A 137 -4.61 -6.15 3.79
CA ASP A 137 -4.71 -7.25 4.73
C ASP A 137 -5.91 -8.14 4.41
N GLY A 138 -5.69 -9.44 4.53
CA GLY A 138 -6.69 -10.45 4.20
C GLY A 138 -7.79 -10.62 5.25
N ASP A 139 -7.80 -9.80 6.31
CA ASP A 139 -8.68 -9.89 7.47
C ASP A 139 -10.18 -9.73 7.10
N GLN A 140 -11.09 -9.85 8.06
CA GLN A 140 -12.54 -9.78 7.81
C GLN A 140 -13.14 -8.50 8.39
N GLY A 141 -14.20 -7.99 7.75
CA GLY A 141 -14.94 -6.80 8.21
C GLY A 141 -14.23 -5.48 7.87
N ASN A 142 -14.47 -4.45 8.68
CA ASN A 142 -14.04 -3.07 8.42
C ASN A 142 -12.52 -2.91 8.23
N ASP A 143 -11.71 -3.77 8.85
CA ASP A 143 -10.24 -3.72 8.77
C ASP A 143 -9.73 -4.08 7.36
N ARG A 144 -10.41 -5.01 6.67
CA ARG A 144 -10.13 -5.35 5.27
C ARG A 144 -10.47 -4.20 4.34
N GLU A 145 -11.65 -3.63 4.52
CA GLU A 145 -12.11 -2.52 3.71
C GLU A 145 -11.15 -1.33 3.85
N SER A 146 -10.78 -0.98 5.09
CA SER A 146 -9.79 0.05 5.41
C SER A 146 -8.44 -0.19 4.73
N SER A 147 -7.90 -1.41 4.82
CA SER A 147 -6.61 -1.73 4.21
C SER A 147 -6.67 -1.76 2.67
N SER A 148 -7.77 -2.22 2.07
CA SER A 148 -7.96 -2.14 0.61
C SER A 148 -8.07 -0.69 0.13
N ILE A 149 -8.80 0.16 0.86
CA ILE A 149 -8.89 1.60 0.58
C ILE A 149 -7.51 2.26 0.70
N ALA A 150 -6.69 1.86 1.69
CA ALA A 150 -5.34 2.38 1.84
C ALA A 150 -4.45 2.00 0.63
N ALA A 151 -4.51 0.74 0.18
CA ALA A 151 -3.78 0.29 -1.01
C ALA A 151 -4.22 1.05 -2.28
N GLU A 152 -5.54 1.24 -2.47
CA GLU A 152 -6.08 2.01 -3.60
C GLU A 152 -5.68 3.48 -3.54
N ARG A 153 -5.70 4.10 -2.35
CA ARG A 153 -5.25 5.49 -2.16
C ARG A 153 -3.77 5.67 -2.43
N LYS A 154 -2.94 4.69 -2.05
CA LYS A 154 -1.51 4.69 -2.40
C LYS A 154 -1.35 4.61 -3.91
N LEU A 155 -2.03 3.66 -4.57
CA LEU A 155 -2.00 3.52 -6.03
C LEU A 155 -2.42 4.81 -6.75
N ALA A 156 -3.54 5.41 -6.34
CA ALA A 156 -4.02 6.66 -6.92
C ALA A 156 -3.06 7.84 -6.71
N ARG A 157 -2.38 7.90 -5.55
CA ARG A 157 -1.36 8.91 -5.27
C ARG A 157 -0.17 8.79 -6.21
N ASP A 158 0.39 7.58 -6.33
CA ASP A 158 1.55 7.31 -7.17
C ASP A 158 1.26 7.64 -8.64
N VAL A 159 0.06 7.28 -9.13
CA VAL A 159 -0.42 7.64 -10.47
C VAL A 159 -0.54 9.15 -10.63
N ARG A 160 -1.19 9.84 -9.68
CA ARG A 160 -1.35 11.30 -9.75
C ARG A 160 0.00 12.00 -9.82
N ASP A 161 0.93 11.63 -8.95
CA ASP A 161 2.23 12.28 -8.85
C ASP A 161 3.03 12.06 -10.16
N PHE A 162 2.90 10.89 -10.79
CA PHE A 162 3.42 10.62 -12.14
C PHE A 162 2.80 11.52 -13.22
N ILE A 163 1.47 11.64 -13.26
CA ILE A 163 0.78 12.46 -14.27
C ILE A 163 1.13 13.94 -14.11
N VAL A 164 1.16 14.44 -12.88
CA VAL A 164 1.58 15.82 -12.59
C VAL A 164 3.01 16.06 -13.08
N GLN A 165 3.92 15.12 -12.83
CA GLN A 165 5.30 15.23 -13.30
C GLN A 165 5.40 15.17 -14.83
N ALA A 166 4.65 14.28 -15.49
CA ALA A 166 4.62 14.17 -16.94
C ALA A 166 4.13 15.46 -17.60
N GLN A 167 3.08 16.08 -17.05
CA GLN A 167 2.55 17.36 -17.50
C GLN A 167 3.54 18.51 -17.27
N ALA A 168 4.16 18.58 -16.08
CA ALA A 168 5.15 19.60 -15.75
C ALA A 168 6.37 19.54 -16.69
N GLN A 169 6.78 18.33 -17.08
CA GLN A 169 7.88 18.11 -18.03
C GLN A 169 7.45 18.15 -19.50
N LYS A 170 6.17 18.38 -19.80
CA LYS A 170 5.62 18.42 -21.17
C LYS A 170 5.99 17.18 -21.98
N TRP A 171 5.84 16.01 -21.39
CA TRP A 171 6.08 14.77 -22.10
C TRP A 171 5.13 14.64 -23.30
N PRO A 172 5.62 14.07 -24.42
CA PRO A 172 4.83 13.87 -25.63
C PRO A 172 3.63 12.98 -25.33
#